data_AF-A0A1S2KPV4-F1
#
_entry.id   AF-A0A1S2KPV4-F1
#
_cell.length_a   1.000
_cell.length_b   1.000
_cell.length_c   1.000
_cell.angle_alpha   90.00
_cell.angle_beta   90.00
_cell.angle_gamma   90.00
#
_symmetry.space_group_name_H-M   'P 1'
#
loop_
_entity.id
_entity.type
_entity.pdbx_description
1 polymer ?
#
loop_
_entity_poly.entity_id
_entity_poly.type
_entity_poly.pdbx_seq_one_letter_code
_entity_poly.pdbx_strand_id
1 'polypeptide(L)' 'MAAVRRDRLGAFPVPTSPAETPYGAWTVGSTTLTFRRFTRRDAVGPGTEWEHVWAVMRALAGRFGGDGVRLVVFFD' A
#
# COMPACT_ATOMS: atom_id res chain seq x y z
N MET A 1 -32.47 -1.26 -22.30
CA MET A 1 -31.07 -1.62 -22.02
C MET A 1 -30.20 -0.42 -22.34
N ALA A 2 -29.85 0.39 -21.34
CA ALA A 2 -29.08 1.62 -21.54
C ALA A 2 -27.58 1.33 -21.45
N ALA A 3 -26.86 1.64 -22.52
CA ALA A 3 -25.40 1.59 -22.57
C ALA A 3 -24.82 2.54 -21.50
N VAL A 4 -24.01 1.97 -20.61
CA VAL A 4 -23.26 2.74 -19.60
C VAL A 4 -22.27 3.64 -20.33
N ARG A 5 -22.41 4.95 -20.15
CA ARG A 5 -21.52 5.96 -20.77
C ARG A 5 -20.12 5.85 -20.17
N ARG A 6 -19.12 5.76 -21.04
CA ARG A 6 -17.67 5.62 -20.73
C ARG A 6 -16.99 6.95 -20.36
N ASP A 7 -17.74 8.01 -20.09
CA ASP A 7 -17.26 9.40 -20.07
C ASP A 7 -16.96 9.97 -18.67
N ARG A 8 -17.01 9.17 -17.59
CA ARG A 8 -16.69 9.61 -16.21
C ARG A 8 -15.59 8.86 -15.49
N LEU A 9 -14.94 7.91 -16.16
CA LEU A 9 -13.75 7.27 -15.64
C LEU A 9 -12.56 8.03 -16.24
N GLY A 10 -11.89 8.88 -15.45
CA GLY A 10 -10.56 9.35 -15.83
C GLY A 10 -9.75 8.11 -16.18
N ALA A 11 -9.21 8.06 -17.40
CA ALA A 11 -8.69 6.83 -18.00
C ALA A 11 -7.72 6.14 -17.03
N PHE A 12 -8.20 5.08 -16.38
CA PHE A 12 -7.37 4.19 -15.59
C PHE A 12 -6.49 3.51 -16.63
N PRO A 13 -5.16 3.72 -16.65
CA PRO A 13 -4.31 2.78 -17.36
C PRO A 13 -4.43 1.51 -16.53
N VAL A 14 -5.24 0.56 -16.95
CA VAL A 14 -5.09 -0.82 -16.50
C VAL A 14 -4.16 -1.44 -17.54
N PRO A 15 -2.84 -1.26 -17.48
CA PRO A 15 -2.00 -2.22 -18.15
C PRO A 15 -2.20 -3.55 -17.45
N THR A 16 -2.00 -4.61 -18.21
CA THR A 16 -2.15 -6.01 -17.82
C THR A 16 -1.28 -6.43 -16.62
N SER A 17 -0.41 -5.54 -16.12
CA SER A 17 0.48 -5.73 -14.97
C SER A 17 0.71 -4.41 -14.20
N PRO A 18 0.70 -4.42 -12.86
CA PRO A 18 1.15 -3.27 -12.05
C PRO A 18 2.55 -2.75 -12.40
N ALA A 19 3.42 -3.61 -12.95
CA ALA A 19 4.77 -3.22 -13.38
C ALA A 19 4.78 -2.30 -14.61
N GLU A 20 3.72 -2.33 -15.42
CA GLU A 20 3.58 -1.55 -16.66
C GLU A 20 2.80 -0.24 -16.45
N THR A 21 2.24 -0.02 -15.26
CA THR A 21 1.47 1.17 -14.92
C THR A 21 2.37 2.40 -14.84
N PRO A 22 2.11 3.46 -15.63
CA PRO A 22 2.84 4.72 -15.48
C PRO A 22 2.64 5.28 -14.08
N TYR A 23 3.71 5.78 -13.47
CA TYR A 23 3.60 6.52 -12.21
C TYR A 23 2.70 7.75 -12.41
N GLY A 24 1.80 8.00 -11.46
CA GLY A 24 0.83 9.08 -11.56
C GLY A 24 -0.25 8.99 -10.49
N ALA A 25 -1.09 10.02 -10.43
CA ALA A 25 -2.26 10.04 -9.58
C ALA A 25 -3.50 10.26 -10.44
N TRP A 26 -4.59 9.58 -10.11
CA TRP A 26 -5.87 9.71 -10.80
C TRP A 26 -7.01 9.62 -9.80
N THR A 27 -8.12 10.28 -10.13
CA THR A 27 -9.30 10.29 -9.27
C THR A 27 -10.35 9.33 -9.83
N VAL A 28 -10.85 8.44 -8.98
CA VAL A 28 -11.95 7.53 -9.26
C VAL A 28 -13.08 7.85 -8.28
N GLY A 29 -14.10 8.56 -8.78
CA GLY A 29 -15.17 9.10 -7.93
C GLY A 29 -14.60 10.14 -6.95
N SER A 30 -14.68 9.85 -5.65
CA SER A 30 -14.09 10.68 -4.57
C SER A 30 -12.73 10.17 -4.09
N THR A 31 -12.21 9.09 -4.67
CA THR A 31 -10.98 8.45 -4.23
C THR A 31 -9.82 8.84 -5.14
N THR A 32 -8.74 9.35 -4.57
CA THR A 32 -7.48 9.56 -5.31
C THR A 32 -6.62 8.31 -5.16
N LEU A 33 -6.30 7.69 -6.30
CA LEU A 33 -5.36 6.58 -6.39
C LEU A 33 -4.02 7.13 -6.88
N THR A 34 -2.93 6.70 -6.27
CA THR A 34 -1.57 7.13 -6.64
C THR A 34 -0.69 5.91 -6.84
N PHE A 35 -0.11 5.79 -8.03
CA PHE A 35 0.96 4.85 -8.31
C PHE A 35 2.29 5.60 -8.33
N ARG A 36 3.18 5.28 -7.39
CA ARG A 36 4.48 5.95 -7.25
C ARG A 36 5.57 4.94 -6.97
N ARG A 37 6.82 5.30 -7.25
CA ARG A 37 7.97 4.60 -6.69
C ARG A 37 7.92 4.69 -5.18
N PHE A 38 8.17 3.58 -4.54
CA PHE A 38 8.07 3.44 -3.11
C PHE A 38 9.22 2.58 -2.64
N THR A 39 9.97 3.08 -1.66
CA THR A 39 11.02 2.32 -1.01
C THR A 39 10.47 1.67 0.24
N ARG A 40 11.16 0.64 0.75
CA ARG A 40 10.82 0.08 2.06
C ARG A 40 10.80 1.15 3.16
N ARG A 41 11.67 2.17 3.08
CA ARG A 41 11.71 3.27 4.06
C ARG A 41 10.45 4.13 4.01
N ASP A 42 9.85 4.28 2.84
CA ASP A 42 8.58 5.00 2.69
C ASP A 42 7.40 4.21 3.28
N ALA A 43 7.56 2.88 3.43
CA ALA A 43 6.55 1.97 3.97
C ALA A 43 6.58 1.85 5.48
N VAL A 44 7.78 1.72 6.04
CA VAL A 44 7.98 1.37 7.45
C VAL A 44 8.91 2.34 8.20
N GLY A 45 9.17 3.50 7.60
CA GLY A 45 10.02 4.54 8.19
C GLY A 45 9.28 5.40 9.23
N PRO A 46 9.98 6.39 9.80
CA PRO A 46 9.39 7.30 10.78
C PRO A 46 8.16 8.03 10.20
N GLY A 47 7.09 8.13 10.98
CA GLY A 47 5.84 8.79 10.57
C GLY A 47 4.89 7.92 9.72
N THR A 48 5.21 6.65 9.49
CA THR A 48 4.33 5.68 8.80
C THR A 48 3.41 4.90 9.75
N GLU A 49 3.31 5.32 11.01
CA GLU A 49 2.61 4.64 12.11
C GLU A 49 3.16 3.25 12.51
N TRP A 50 4.17 2.74 11.78
CA TRP A 50 4.83 1.47 12.07
C TRP A 50 5.54 1.41 13.43
N GLU A 51 5.77 2.56 14.07
CA GLU A 51 6.28 2.62 15.45
C GLU A 51 5.42 1.80 16.43
N HIS A 52 4.10 1.77 16.21
CA HIS A 52 3.17 0.95 17.00
C HIS A 52 3.41 -0.55 16.78
N VAL A 53 3.60 -0.97 15.52
CA VAL A 53 3.92 -2.36 15.18
C VAL A 53 5.24 -2.76 15.84
N TRP A 54 6.25 -1.89 15.79
CA TRP A 54 7.54 -2.14 16.44
C TRP A 54 7.43 -2.22 17.96
N ALA A 55 6.57 -1.41 18.59
CA ALA A 55 6.31 -1.51 20.02
C ALA A 55 5.70 -2.87 20.40
N VAL A 56 4.73 -3.36 19.64
CA VAL A 56 4.13 -4.70 19.85
C VAL A 56 5.18 -5.79 19.68
N MET A 57 5.98 -5.73 18.61
CA MET A 57 7.03 -6.71 18.36
C MET A 57 8.07 -6.75 19.49
N ARG A 58 8.45 -5.60 20.05
CA ARG A 58 9.34 -5.52 21.21
C ARG A 58 8.73 -6.15 22.46
N ALA A 59 7.44 -5.90 22.73
CA ALA A 59 6.74 -6.49 23.86
C ALA A 59 6.66 -8.02 23.75
N LEU A 60 6.36 -8.53 22.55
CA LEU A 60 6.34 -9.97 22.28
C LEU A 60 7.74 -10.59 22.43
N ALA A 61 8.77 -9.95 21.88
CA ALA A 61 10.15 -10.41 22.03
C ALA A 61 10.59 -10.44 23.50
N GLY A 62 10.15 -9.47 24.32
CA GLY A 62 10.40 -9.48 25.76
C GLY A 62 9.78 -10.67 26.49
N ARG A 63 8.65 -11.21 25.98
CA ARG A 63 7.96 -12.37 26.56
C ARG A 63 8.47 -13.71 26.04
N PHE A 64 8.77 -13.80 24.74
CA PHE A 64 9.04 -15.07 24.05
C PHE A 64 10.49 -15.24 23.60
N GLY A 65 11.35 -14.24 23.84
CA GLY A 65 12.71 -14.19 23.33
C GLY A 65 12.78 -13.57 21.92
N GLY A 66 13.90 -12.94 21.59
CA GLY A 66 14.10 -12.23 20.32
C GLY A 66 13.94 -13.11 19.07
N ASP A 67 14.32 -14.38 19.16
CA ASP A 67 14.17 -15.35 18.07
C ASP A 67 12.81 -16.06 18.08
N GLY A 68 12.03 -15.89 19.16
CA GLY A 68 10.70 -16.49 19.33
C GLY A 68 9.58 -15.75 18.60
N VAL A 69 9.89 -14.62 17.96
CA VAL A 69 8.89 -13.75 17.31
C VAL A 69 9.38 -13.32 15.91
N ARG A 70 8.56 -13.55 14.88
CA ARG A 70 8.83 -13.15 13.49
C ARG A 70 7.64 -12.37 12.94
N LEU A 71 7.91 -11.18 12.39
CA LEU A 71 6.92 -10.41 11.64
C LEU A 71 6.96 -10.78 10.17
N VAL A 72 5.80 -11.13 9.60
CA VAL A 72 5.61 -11.33 8.15
C VAL A 72 4.47 -10.43 7.71
N VAL A 73 4.73 -9.54 6.75
CA VAL A 73 3.76 -8.59 6.22
C VAL A 73 3.87 -8.59 4.70
N PHE A 74 2.71 -8.54 4.05
CA PHE A 74 2.59 -8.34 2.62
C PHE A 74 1.62 -7.18 2.38
N PHE A 75 1.85 -6.46 1.29
CA PHE A 75 0.95 -5.44 0.78
C PHE A 75 0.41 -5.96 -0.55
N ASP A 76 -0.89 -5.74 -0.78
CA ASP A 76 -1.52 -5.95 -2.09
C ASP A 76 -1.30 -4.70 -2.96
#